data_AF-A0A3D2J832-F1
#
_entry.id   AF-A0A3D2J832-F1
#
_cell.length_a   1.000
_cell.length_b   1.000
_cell.length_c   1.000
_cell.angle_alpha   90.00
_cell.angle_beta   90.00
_cell.angle_gamma   90.00
#
_symmetry.space_group_name_H-M   'P 1'
#
loop_
_entity.id
_entity.type
_entity.pdbx_description
1 polymer ?
#
loop_
_entity_poly.entity_id
_entity_poly.type
_entity_poly.pdbx_seq_one_letter_code
_entity_poly.pdbx_strand_id
1 'polypeptide(L)'
;MADEEQMSPKQHAQHIMQMIQAAQAECYADVERIQDPQGQVVFRGVGEILDGAINALVDYQNGKVPVWRSGKRPDEEQAVEQPQFAPPTETEFAVDVDAAEPPPRIITEITEE
;
A
#
# COMPACT_ATOMS: atom_id res chain seq x y z
N MET A 1 18.59 -31.53 6.35
CA MET A 1 17.82 -30.28 6.45
C MET A 1 18.12 -29.75 7.84
N ALA A 2 18.56 -28.50 7.97
CA ALA A 2 18.89 -27.96 9.29
C ALA A 2 17.63 -28.00 10.17
N ASP A 3 17.76 -28.38 11.44
CA ASP A 3 16.66 -28.32 12.41
C ASP A 3 16.30 -26.84 12.65
N GLU A 4 15.42 -26.29 11.81
CA GLU A 4 14.90 -24.93 11.94
C GLU A 4 14.23 -24.71 13.31
N GLU A 5 13.66 -25.78 13.89
CA GLU A 5 13.06 -25.80 15.22
C GLU A 5 14.06 -25.57 16.37
N GLN A 6 15.35 -25.80 16.13
CA GLN A 6 16.41 -25.59 17.14
C GLN A 6 17.09 -24.21 16.99
N MET A 7 16.76 -23.45 15.95
CA MET A 7 17.35 -22.12 15.74
C MET A 7 16.76 -21.09 16.70
N SER A 8 17.62 -20.22 17.24
CA SER A 8 17.11 -19.04 17.95
C SER A 8 16.29 -18.16 16.99
N PRO A 9 15.33 -17.36 17.49
CA PRO A 9 14.53 -16.48 16.63
C PRO A 9 15.36 -15.54 15.74
N LYS A 10 16.54 -15.13 16.21
CA LYS A 10 17.49 -14.32 15.42
C LYS A 10 18.14 -15.11 14.30
N GLN A 11 18.56 -16.35 14.56
CA GLN A 11 19.12 -17.24 13.53
C GLN A 11 18.07 -17.60 12.49
N HIS A 12 16.83 -17.86 12.91
CA HIS A 12 15.72 -18.12 12.00
C HIS A 12 15.41 -16.89 11.13
N ALA A 13 15.38 -15.68 11.71
CA ALA A 13 15.20 -14.45 10.94
C ALA A 13 16.34 -14.20 9.93
N GLN A 14 17.58 -14.51 10.31
CA GLN A 14 18.73 -14.43 9.39
C GLN A 14 18.64 -15.45 8.26
N HIS A 15 18.20 -16.67 8.56
CA HIS A 15 18.00 -17.70 7.55
C HIS A 15 16.92 -17.29 6.52
N ILE A 16 15.77 -16.81 7.00
CA ILE A 16 14.71 -16.28 6.14
C ILE A 16 15.24 -15.13 5.28
N MET A 17 16.00 -14.21 5.86
CA MET A 17 16.58 -13.08 5.12
C MET A 17 17.46 -13.55 3.95
N GLN A 18 18.28 -14.59 4.16
CA GLN A 18 19.12 -15.17 3.10
C GLN A 18 18.27 -15.79 1.98
N MET A 19 17.19 -16.50 2.33
CA MET A 19 16.29 -17.08 1.33
C MET A 19 15.60 -16.00 0.49
N ILE A 20 15.13 -14.92 1.11
CA ILE A 20 14.49 -13.80 0.41
C ILE A 20 15.48 -13.08 -0.51
N GLN A 21 16.72 -12.86 -0.06
CA GLN A 21 17.78 -12.27 -0.89
C GLN A 21 18.10 -13.12 -2.13
N ALA A 22 18.15 -14.44 -1.97
CA ALA A 22 18.36 -15.34 -3.10
C ALA A 22 17.21 -15.27 -4.12
N ALA A 23 15.97 -15.33 -3.64
CA ALA A 23 14.78 -15.21 -4.49
C ALA A 23 14.71 -13.86 -5.21
N GLN A 24 15.10 -12.78 -4.55
CA GLN A 24 15.15 -11.45 -5.15
C GLN A 24 16.18 -11.37 -6.27
N ALA A 25 17.40 -11.90 -6.04
CA ALA A 25 18.44 -11.90 -7.06
C ALA A 25 18.01 -12.70 -8.30
N GLU A 26 17.31 -13.82 -8.10
CA GLU A 26 16.71 -14.60 -9.19
C GLU A 26 15.65 -13.80 -9.94
N CYS A 27 14.74 -13.12 -9.23
CA CYS A 27 13.71 -12.29 -9.87
C CYS A 27 14.33 -11.20 -10.77
N TYR A 28 15.33 -10.48 -10.28
CA TYR A 28 15.98 -9.43 -11.08
C TYR A 28 16.80 -9.98 -12.25
N ALA A 29 17.46 -11.14 -12.08
CA ALA A 29 18.14 -11.81 -13.18
C ALA A 29 17.15 -12.25 -14.28
N ASP A 30 15.93 -12.63 -13.90
CA ASP A 30 14.89 -13.05 -14.84
C ASP A 30 14.17 -11.89 -15.53
N VAL A 31 14.13 -10.68 -14.92
CA VAL A 31 13.65 -9.46 -15.60
C VAL A 31 14.37 -9.26 -16.94
N GLU A 32 15.68 -9.50 -16.98
CA GLU A 32 16.49 -9.33 -18.21
C GLU A 32 16.22 -10.42 -19.25
N ARG A 33 15.68 -11.57 -18.84
CA ARG A 33 15.40 -12.71 -19.73
C ARG A 33 13.99 -12.68 -20.32
N ILE A 34 13.06 -12.00 -19.66
CA ILE A 34 11.67 -11.90 -20.10
C ILE A 34 11.54 -10.85 -21.20
N GLN A 35 11.02 -11.26 -22.36
CA GLN A 35 10.76 -10.35 -23.49
C GLN A 35 9.41 -9.63 -23.38
N ASP A 36 8.46 -10.20 -22.63
CA ASP A 36 7.14 -9.61 -22.41
C ASP A 36 7.20 -8.43 -21.43
N PRO A 37 6.80 -7.20 -21.84
CA PRO A 37 6.81 -6.04 -20.95
C PRO A 37 5.96 -6.20 -19.69
N GLN A 38 4.84 -6.93 -19.76
CA GLN A 38 3.98 -7.15 -18.58
C GLN A 38 4.66 -8.11 -17.59
N GLY A 39 5.26 -9.18 -18.08
CA GLY A 39 6.10 -10.07 -17.28
C GLY A 39 7.25 -9.33 -16.57
N GLN A 40 7.95 -8.40 -17.25
CA GLN A 40 8.99 -7.59 -16.61
C GLN A 40 8.46 -6.75 -15.45
N VAL A 41 7.26 -6.15 -15.58
CA VAL A 41 6.63 -5.38 -14.51
C VAL A 41 6.30 -6.27 -13.31
N VAL A 42 5.79 -7.47 -13.54
CA VAL A 42 5.48 -8.42 -12.46
C VAL A 42 6.74 -8.78 -11.69
N PHE A 43 7.82 -9.17 -12.37
CA PHE A 43 9.07 -9.55 -11.70
C PHE A 43 9.73 -8.39 -10.95
N ARG A 44 9.65 -7.17 -11.49
CA ARG A 44 10.09 -5.96 -10.77
C ARG A 44 9.25 -5.72 -9.51
N GLY A 45 7.92 -5.81 -9.60
CA GLY A 45 7.02 -5.64 -8.46
C GLY A 45 7.24 -6.70 -7.37
N VAL A 46 7.50 -7.95 -7.77
CA VAL A 46 7.90 -9.01 -6.82
C VAL A 46 9.23 -8.65 -6.14
N GLY A 47 10.23 -8.18 -6.89
CA GLY A 47 11.50 -7.71 -6.35
C GLY A 47 11.35 -6.61 -5.28
N GLU A 48 10.46 -5.64 -5.52
CA GLU A 48 10.13 -4.57 -4.56
C GLU A 48 9.45 -5.10 -3.28
N ILE A 49 8.55 -6.07 -3.41
CA ILE A 49 7.91 -6.72 -2.25
C ILE A 49 8.98 -7.45 -1.41
N LEU A 50 9.91 -8.14 -2.06
CA LEU A 50 11.02 -8.83 -1.38
C LEU A 50 11.98 -7.85 -0.70
N ASP A 51 12.25 -6.68 -1.29
CA ASP A 51 13.00 -5.59 -0.64
C ASP A 51 12.29 -5.11 0.64
N GLY A 52 10.98 -4.92 0.56
CA GLY A 52 10.16 -4.59 1.73
C GLY A 52 10.30 -5.64 2.84
N ALA A 53 10.28 -6.93 2.49
CA ALA A 53 10.43 -8.03 3.44
C ALA A 53 11.85 -8.12 4.06
N ILE A 54 12.91 -7.77 3.31
CA ILE A 54 14.27 -7.69 3.87
C ILE A 54 14.35 -6.56 4.88
N ASN A 55 13.86 -5.36 4.54
CA ASN A 55 13.88 -4.21 5.43
C ASN A 55 13.10 -4.47 6.72
N ALA A 56 11.94 -5.12 6.59
CA ALA A 56 11.12 -5.63 7.67
C ALA A 56 11.92 -6.53 8.65
N LEU A 57 12.68 -7.48 8.13
CA LEU A 57 13.52 -8.38 8.93
C LEU A 57 14.69 -7.66 9.59
N VAL A 58 15.30 -6.70 8.89
CA VAL A 58 16.37 -5.85 9.43
C VAL A 58 15.86 -5.00 10.60
N ASP A 59 14.68 -4.39 10.46
CA ASP A 59 14.04 -3.62 11.54
C ASP A 59 13.71 -4.51 12.74
N TYR A 60 13.18 -5.72 12.51
CA TYR A 60 12.97 -6.71 13.55
C TYR A 60 14.28 -7.07 14.29
N GLN A 61 15.37 -7.35 13.57
CA GLN A 61 16.67 -7.68 14.17
C GLN A 61 17.25 -6.51 14.98
N ASN A 62 16.99 -5.28 14.55
CA ASN A 62 17.40 -4.05 15.21
C ASN A 62 16.48 -3.60 16.35
N GLY A 63 15.38 -4.33 16.61
CA GLY A 63 14.41 -3.99 17.66
C GLY A 63 13.57 -2.74 17.37
N LYS A 64 13.40 -2.37 16.10
CA LYS A 64 12.55 -1.26 15.66
C LYS A 64 11.13 -1.75 15.33
N VAL A 65 10.10 -0.95 15.59
CA VAL A 65 8.70 -1.23 15.21
C VAL A 65 8.13 0.04 14.53
N PRO A 66 7.42 0.03 13.38
CA PRO A 66 6.81 -1.07 12.61
C PRO A 66 7.37 -1.32 11.19
N VAL A 67 7.02 -2.52 10.71
CA VAL A 67 7.59 -3.33 9.61
C VAL A 67 6.99 -3.05 8.21
N TRP A 68 5.86 -2.33 8.15
CA TRP A 68 5.24 -1.91 6.89
C TRP A 68 5.09 -0.38 6.88
N ARG A 69 5.94 0.31 6.12
CA ARG A 69 5.61 1.65 5.65
C ARG A 69 4.62 1.47 4.50
N SER A 70 3.43 2.07 4.61
CA SER A 70 2.53 2.21 3.46
C SER A 70 3.36 2.77 2.31
N GLY A 71 3.51 1.99 1.23
CA GLY A 71 4.41 2.30 0.13
C GLY A 71 4.10 3.69 -0.43
N LYS A 72 4.92 4.67 -0.06
CA LYS A 72 5.06 5.88 -0.85
C LYS A 72 6.03 5.53 -1.96
N ARG A 73 5.57 5.66 -3.20
CA ARG A 73 6.48 5.59 -4.35
C ARG A 73 7.52 6.70 -4.17
N PRO A 74 8.80 6.50 -4.54
CA PRO A 74 9.80 7.56 -4.51
C PRO A 74 9.45 8.77 -5.40
N ASP A 75 8.39 8.67 -6.22
CA ASP A 75 7.85 9.77 -7.02
C ASP A 75 6.91 10.72 -6.25
N GLU A 76 6.49 10.39 -5.03
CA GLU A 76 5.49 11.18 -4.26
C GLU A 76 6.10 12.18 -3.26
N GLU A 77 7.43 12.38 -3.28
CA GLU A 77 8.09 13.38 -2.44
C GLU A 77 8.28 14.75 -3.12
N GLN A 78 7.67 14.96 -4.29
CA GLN A 78 7.63 16.29 -4.93
C GLN A 78 6.21 16.86 -5.00
N ALA A 79 6.02 17.91 -4.19
CA ALA A 79 5.08 19.01 -4.35
C ALA A 79 3.57 18.72 -4.23
N VAL A 80 3.04 18.91 -3.02
CA VAL A 80 1.83 19.74 -2.86
C VAL A 80 2.04 20.69 -1.69
N GLU A 81 2.61 21.87 -1.97
CA GLU A 81 2.36 23.04 -1.12
C GLU A 81 0.85 23.23 -1.06
N GLN A 82 0.25 23.05 0.12
CA GLN A 82 -1.14 23.39 0.35
C GLN A 82 -1.28 24.91 0.25
N PRO A 83 -2.09 25.47 -0.66
CA PRO A 83 -2.62 26.80 -0.42
C PRO A 83 -3.63 26.68 0.72
N GLN A 84 -3.30 27.27 1.87
CA GLN A 84 -4.23 27.50 2.97
C GLN A 84 -5.39 28.37 2.48
N PHE A 85 -6.44 27.76 1.94
CA PHE A 85 -7.75 28.40 1.89
C PHE A 85 -8.32 28.32 3.31
N ALA A 86 -8.15 29.41 4.06
CA ALA A 86 -8.93 29.64 5.27
C ALA A 86 -10.43 29.56 4.90
N PRO A 87 -11.27 28.86 5.68
CA PRO A 87 -12.69 28.83 5.41
C PRO A 87 -13.27 30.23 5.64
N PRO A 88 -14.09 30.79 4.73
CA PRO A 88 -14.80 32.02 5.02
C PRO A 88 -15.77 31.77 6.18
N THR A 89 -15.57 32.52 7.25
CA THR A 89 -16.50 32.65 8.38
C THR A 89 -17.78 33.35 7.88
N GLU A 90 -18.95 32.71 8.08
CA GLU A 90 -20.30 33.28 8.35
C GLU A 90 -20.56 34.77 7.99
N THR A 91 -21.64 35.26 7.33
CA THR A 91 -23.06 34.89 7.23
C THR A 91 -23.77 36.00 6.43
N GLU A 92 -24.36 35.82 5.22
CA GLU A 92 -25.24 36.85 4.60
C GLU A 92 -26.30 36.36 3.58
N PHE A 93 -26.65 35.06 3.50
CA PHE A 93 -27.78 34.62 2.65
C PHE A 93 -28.74 33.73 3.41
N ALA A 94 -29.55 34.35 4.26
CA ALA A 94 -30.82 33.77 4.68
C ALA A 94 -31.71 33.62 3.44
N VAL A 95 -31.98 32.38 3.04
CA VAL A 95 -33.09 32.06 2.13
C VAL A 95 -34.14 31.35 2.98
N ASP A 96 -35.23 32.05 3.26
CA ASP A 96 -36.45 31.47 3.83
C ASP A 96 -36.93 30.35 2.88
N VAL A 97 -36.68 29.09 3.26
CA VAL A 97 -37.34 27.94 2.64
C VAL A 97 -38.42 27.48 3.60
N ASP A 98 -39.64 27.87 3.26
CA ASP A 98 -40.90 27.59 3.93
C ASP A 98 -41.04 26.09 4.26
N ALA A 99 -41.29 25.76 5.53
CA ALA A 99 -41.27 24.41 6.09
C ALA A 99 -42.58 23.63 5.84
N ALA A 100 -43.15 23.71 4.63
CA ALA A 100 -44.51 23.25 4.36
C ALA A 100 -44.68 22.18 3.25
N GLU A 101 -43.60 21.62 2.66
CA GLU A 101 -43.74 20.53 1.68
C GLU A 101 -43.12 19.20 2.16
N PRO A 102 -43.91 18.11 2.23
CA PRO A 102 -43.38 16.79 2.57
C PRO A 102 -42.52 16.22 1.42
N PRO A 103 -41.48 15.42 1.74
CA PRO A 103 -40.57 14.90 0.74
C PRO A 103 -41.28 14.02 -0.31
N PRO A 104 -40.86 14.05 -1.58
CA PRO A 104 -41.47 13.25 -2.64
C PRO A 104 -41.32 11.75 -2.35
N ARG A 105 -42.42 11.01 -2.44
CA ARG A 105 -42.44 9.54 -2.31
C ARG A 105 -41.85 8.92 -3.57
N ILE A 106 -40.80 8.13 -3.42
CA ILE A 106 -40.22 7.31 -4.48
C ILE A 106 -41.25 6.21 -4.83
N ILE A 107 -41.80 6.25 -6.05
CA ILE A 107 -42.63 5.17 -6.59
C ILE A 107 -41.68 4.14 -7.20
N THR A 108 -41.49 3.01 -6.53
CA THR A 108 -40.76 1.86 -7.07
C THR A 108 -41.71 1.10 -7.98
N GLU A 109 -41.70 1.36 -9.29
CA GLU A 109 -42.26 0.43 -10.27
C GLU A 109 -41.32 -0.77 -10.38
N ILE A 110 -41.72 -1.89 -9.79
CA ILE A 110 -41.15 -3.21 -10.05
C ILE A 110 -41.87 -3.72 -11.29
N THR A 111 -41.18 -3.77 -12.42
CA THR A 111 -41.64 -4.53 -13.59
C THR A 111 -41.48 -6.01 -13.25
N GLU A 112 -42.56 -6.65 -12.81
CA GLU A 112 -42.70 -8.11 -12.79
C GLU A 112 -43.07 -8.61 -14.20
N GLU A 113 -42.40 -9.67 -14.63
CA GLU A 113 -42.79 -10.55 -15.74
C GLU A 113 -43.62 -11.72 -15.19
#